data_AF-A0A9D3UGJ4-F1
#
_entry.id   AF-A0A9D3UGJ4-F1
#
_cell.length_a   1.000
_cell.length_b   1.000
_cell.length_c   1.000
_cell.angle_alpha   90.00
_cell.angle_beta   90.00
_cell.angle_gamma   90.00
#
_symmetry.space_group_name_H-M   'P 1'
#
loop_
_entity.id
_entity.type
_entity.pdbx_description
1 polymer ?
#
loop_
_entity_poly.entity_id
_entity_poly.type
_entity_poly.pdbx_seq_one_letter_code
_entity_poly.pdbx_strand_id
1 'polypeptide(L)'
;MLSRNFTVWNIGACSTMFKTAMMKDPCMSVNRIAWSPNGSFFGMAYSKHILQLYSYHGVTNVQQKLEIDAHVGGVNDLEFATPSKQQLFITGGDDKLIKATEQDYEKEKLVIVTCEQVH
;
A
#
# COMPACT_ATOMS: atom_id res chain seq x y z
N MET A 1 -32.14 -4.43 -9.17
CA MET A 1 -30.69 -4.58 -9.42
C MET A 1 -30.10 -3.17 -9.39
N LEU A 2 -29.41 -2.79 -8.30
CA LEU A 2 -28.82 -1.45 -8.17
C LEU A 2 -27.47 -1.44 -8.91
N SER A 3 -27.47 -0.93 -10.15
CA SER A 3 -26.22 -0.51 -10.79
C SER A 3 -25.84 0.84 -10.20
N ARG A 4 -24.77 0.88 -9.40
CA ARG A 4 -24.12 2.15 -9.03
C ARG A 4 -23.06 2.40 -10.09
N ASN A 5 -23.19 3.52 -10.80
CA ASN A 5 -22.11 4.03 -11.65
C ASN A 5 -20.86 4.19 -10.77
N PHE A 6 -19.81 3.44 -11.07
CA PHE A 6 -18.51 3.69 -10.45
C PHE A 6 -17.75 4.68 -11.33
N THR A 7 -17.23 5.73 -10.72
CA THR A 7 -16.37 6.68 -11.41
C THR A 7 -14.95 6.14 -11.35
N VAL A 8 -14.37 5.81 -12.50
CA VAL A 8 -12.92 5.59 -12.58
C VAL A 8 -12.26 6.93 -12.23
N TRP A 9 -11.40 6.93 -11.22
CA TRP A 9 -10.76 8.14 -10.71
C TRP A 9 -10.10 8.95 -11.85
N ASN A 10 -10.32 10.26 -11.86
CA ASN A 10 -9.69 11.15 -12.83
C ASN A 10 -8.18 11.23 -12.53
N ILE A 11 -7.35 10.81 -13.48
CA ILE A 11 -5.87 10.84 -13.40
C ILE A 11 -5.34 12.25 -13.04
N GLY A 12 -6.10 13.30 -13.39
CA GLY A 12 -5.83 14.69 -13.01
C GLY A 12 -5.82 14.95 -11.50
N ALA A 13 -6.51 14.12 -10.70
CA ALA A 13 -6.55 14.22 -9.24
C ALA A 13 -5.38 13.51 -8.54
N CYS A 14 -4.53 12.76 -9.26
CA CYS A 14 -3.34 12.13 -8.67
C CYS A 14 -2.30 13.17 -8.22
N SER A 15 -1.52 12.84 -7.18
CA SER A 15 -0.44 13.72 -6.68
C SER A 15 0.63 13.97 -7.75
N THR A 16 1.29 15.13 -7.69
CA THR A 16 2.39 15.48 -8.61
C THR A 16 3.55 14.48 -8.51
N MET A 17 3.78 13.93 -7.32
CA MET A 17 4.83 12.95 -7.05
C MET A 17 4.52 11.62 -7.76
N PHE A 18 3.29 11.12 -7.63
CA PHE A 18 2.82 9.92 -8.33
C PHE A 18 2.86 10.10 -9.85
N LYS A 19 2.40 11.25 -10.36
CA LYS A 19 2.47 11.58 -11.79
C LYS A 19 3.91 11.56 -12.28
N THR A 20 4.84 12.17 -11.54
CA THR A 20 6.28 12.19 -11.90
C THR A 20 6.88 10.78 -11.89
N ALA A 21 6.54 9.96 -10.89
CA ALA A 21 7.00 8.57 -10.82
C ALA A 21 6.50 7.75 -12.02
N MET A 22 5.21 7.84 -12.34
CA MET A 22 4.60 7.22 -13.53
C MET A 22 5.23 7.71 -14.84
N MET A 23 5.51 9.01 -14.97
CA MET A 23 6.15 9.57 -16.17
C MET A 23 7.62 9.15 -16.31
N LYS A 24 8.30 8.86 -15.21
CA LYS A 24 9.72 8.48 -15.19
C LYS A 24 9.93 7.00 -15.51
N ASP A 25 8.98 6.14 -15.17
CA ASP A 25 8.98 4.71 -15.54
C ASP A 25 7.56 4.24 -15.89
N PRO A 26 7.16 4.30 -17.16
CA PRO A 26 5.82 3.93 -17.61
C PRO A 26 5.52 2.44 -17.46
N CYS A 27 6.49 1.61 -17.06
CA CYS A 27 6.30 0.16 -16.87
C CYS A 27 5.91 -0.22 -15.43
N MET A 28 5.68 0.74 -14.52
CA MET A 28 5.22 0.44 -13.16
C MET A 28 3.74 0.05 -13.13
N SER A 29 3.47 -1.22 -12.81
CA SER A 29 2.12 -1.76 -12.60
C SER A 29 1.77 -1.83 -11.12
N VAL A 30 0.48 -1.73 -10.81
CA VAL A 30 -0.04 -2.03 -9.47
C VAL A 30 -0.29 -3.54 -9.41
N ASN A 31 0.36 -4.22 -8.47
CA ASN A 31 0.20 -5.66 -8.26
C ASN A 31 -0.97 -5.95 -7.30
N ARG A 32 -1.13 -5.12 -6.25
CA ARG A 32 -2.18 -5.30 -5.24
C ARG A 32 -2.67 -3.98 -4.68
N ILE A 33 -3.98 -3.90 -4.44
CA ILE A 33 -4.62 -2.88 -3.61
C ILE A 33 -5.34 -3.60 -2.47
N ALA A 34 -5.11 -3.14 -1.24
CA ALA A 34 -5.77 -3.69 -0.06
C ALA A 34 -6.29 -2.56 0.82
N TRP A 35 -7.45 -2.78 1.42
CA TRP A 35 -8.08 -1.85 2.35
C TRP A 35 -7.87 -2.30 3.78
N SER A 36 -7.70 -1.36 4.70
CA SER A 36 -7.78 -1.66 6.12
C SER A 36 -9.20 -2.14 6.46
N PRO A 37 -9.37 -3.02 7.47
CA PRO A 37 -10.69 -3.54 7.82
C PRO A 37 -11.74 -2.47 8.18
N ASN A 38 -11.28 -1.32 8.68
CA ASN A 38 -12.13 -0.17 9.02
C ASN A 38 -12.38 0.80 7.84
N GLY A 39 -11.85 0.52 6.65
CA GLY A 39 -12.01 1.34 5.44
C GLY A 39 -11.38 2.73 5.49
N SER A 40 -10.63 3.06 6.54
CA SER A 40 -10.02 4.38 6.71
C SER A 40 -8.68 4.51 5.98
N PHE A 41 -8.08 3.39 5.59
CA PHE A 41 -6.83 3.35 4.84
C PHE A 41 -6.88 2.34 3.71
N PHE A 42 -6.06 2.56 2.70
CA PHE A 42 -5.73 1.53 1.73
C PHE A 42 -4.28 1.69 1.30
N GLY A 43 -3.66 0.59 0.92
CA GLY A 43 -2.30 0.57 0.39
C GLY A 43 -2.26 0.05 -1.03
N MET A 44 -1.20 0.43 -1.74
CA MET A 44 -0.91 0.01 -3.11
C MET A 44 0.50 -0.57 -3.19
N ALA A 45 0.60 -1.81 -3.63
CA ALA A 45 1.86 -2.50 -3.90
C ALA A 45 2.13 -2.49 -5.41
N TYR A 46 3.35 -2.14 -5.79
CA TYR A 46 3.77 -1.99 -7.18
C TYR A 46 4.70 -3.12 -7.62
N SER A 47 4.86 -3.30 -8.94
CA SER A 47 5.88 -4.21 -9.53
C SER A 47 7.32 -3.72 -9.39
N LYS A 48 7.54 -2.68 -8.59
CA LYS A 48 8.84 -2.19 -8.13
C LYS A 48 8.87 -2.25 -6.61
N HIS A 49 9.95 -1.78 -6.01
CA HIS A 49 10.19 -1.80 -4.56
C HIS A 49 9.25 -0.90 -3.75
N ILE A 50 8.27 -0.26 -4.39
CA ILE A 50 7.47 0.78 -3.78
C ILE A 50 6.18 0.19 -3.20
N LEU A 51 5.87 0.61 -1.98
CA LEU A 51 4.56 0.50 -1.36
C LEU A 51 4.09 1.91 -1.00
N GLN A 52 2.82 2.24 -1.29
CA GLN A 52 2.22 3.49 -0.84
C GLN A 52 1.01 3.24 0.04
N LEU A 53 0.84 4.07 1.06
CA LEU A 53 -0.30 4.04 1.97
C LEU A 53 -1.09 5.35 1.87
N TYR A 54 -2.41 5.24 1.85
CA TYR A 54 -3.33 6.37 1.74
C TYR A 54 -4.36 6.31 2.87
N SER A 55 -4.71 7.48 3.42
CA SER A 55 -5.92 7.63 4.22
C SER A 55 -7.11 7.99 3.34
N TYR A 56 -8.27 7.47 3.69
CA TYR A 56 -9.54 7.74 3.04
C TYR A 56 -10.57 8.24 4.05
N HIS A 57 -11.04 9.47 3.86
CA HIS A 57 -12.05 10.11 4.70
C HIS A 57 -13.30 10.45 3.87
N GLY A 58 -13.92 9.42 3.27
CA GLY A 58 -15.13 9.58 2.46
C GLY A 58 -14.86 10.00 1.02
N VAL A 59 -15.94 10.31 0.28
CA VAL A 59 -16.05 10.20 -1.18
C VAL A 59 -14.90 10.85 -1.98
N THR A 60 -14.30 11.93 -1.51
CA THR A 60 -13.28 12.68 -2.26
C THR A 60 -11.97 12.93 -1.51
N ASN A 61 -11.85 12.50 -0.25
CA ASN A 61 -10.69 12.84 0.58
C ASN A 61 -9.72 11.66 0.68
N VAL A 62 -8.93 11.48 -0.37
CA VAL A 62 -7.80 10.56 -0.41
C VAL A 62 -6.52 11.36 -0.18
N GLN A 63 -5.70 10.95 0.79
CA GLN A 63 -4.42 11.59 1.07
C GLN A 63 -3.32 10.54 1.16
N GLN A 64 -2.22 10.75 0.44
CA GLN A 64 -1.03 9.92 0.60
C GLN A 64 -0.46 10.17 2.00
N LYS A 65 -0.19 9.09 2.73
CA LYS A 65 0.39 9.12 4.07
C LYS A 65 1.83 8.65 4.05
N LEU A 66 2.12 7.56 3.35
CA LEU A 66 3.46 6.98 3.31
C LEU A 66 3.83 6.49 1.92
N GLU A 67 5.12 6.49 1.66
CA GLU A 67 5.78 5.81 0.55
C GLU A 67 7.00 5.07 1.13
N ILE A 68 7.10 3.77 0.86
CA ILE A 68 8.05 2.88 1.51
C ILE A 68 8.80 2.11 0.43
N ASP A 69 10.13 2.08 0.55
CA ASP A 69 11.01 1.15 -0.15
C ASP A 69 10.92 -0.22 0.56
N ALA A 70 9.92 -1.01 0.17
CA ALA A 70 9.45 -2.15 0.93
C ALA A 70 10.29 -3.41 0.68
N HIS A 71 10.79 -3.65 -0.53
CA HIS A 71 11.47 -4.90 -0.90
C HIS A 71 12.59 -4.67 -1.93
N VAL A 72 13.58 -5.57 -1.97
CA VAL A 72 14.52 -5.58 -3.10
C VAL A 72 13.83 -6.22 -4.31
N GLY A 73 13.26 -5.41 -5.19
CA GLY A 73 12.47 -5.86 -6.34
C GLY A 73 10.99 -5.51 -6.20
N GLY A 74 10.09 -6.20 -6.90
CA GLY A 74 8.65 -5.96 -6.84
C GLY A 74 8.02 -6.29 -5.49
N VAL A 75 6.97 -5.55 -5.13
CA VAL A 75 6.05 -5.92 -4.07
C VAL A 75 4.90 -6.73 -4.69
N ASN A 76 4.82 -8.01 -4.36
CA ASN A 76 3.93 -8.97 -5.01
C ASN A 76 2.57 -9.07 -4.34
N ASP A 77 2.50 -8.85 -3.03
CA ASP A 77 1.25 -8.88 -2.29
C ASP A 77 1.23 -7.87 -1.13
N LEU A 78 0.02 -7.54 -0.68
CA LEU A 78 -0.26 -6.62 0.41
C LEU A 78 -1.57 -7.02 1.10
N GLU A 79 -1.52 -7.10 2.43
CA GLU A 79 -2.69 -7.34 3.27
C GLU A 79 -2.66 -6.49 4.55
N PHE A 80 -3.82 -6.07 5.04
CA PHE A 80 -3.96 -5.41 6.34
C PHE A 80 -4.45 -6.41 7.38
N ALA A 81 -3.84 -6.38 8.55
CA ALA A 81 -4.23 -7.19 9.69
C ALA A 81 -4.40 -6.32 10.95
N THR A 82 -5.29 -6.75 11.84
CA THR A 82 -5.49 -6.07 13.14
C THR A 82 -5.39 -7.04 14.32
N PRO A 83 -4.27 -7.76 14.49
CA PRO A 83 -4.10 -8.63 15.65
C PRO A 83 -4.12 -7.79 16.93
N SER A 84 -4.94 -8.19 17.91
CA SER A 84 -4.93 -7.59 19.25
C SER A 84 -5.04 -6.05 19.28
N LYS A 85 -5.79 -5.44 18.34
CA LYS A 85 -5.97 -3.99 18.13
C LYS A 85 -4.77 -3.23 17.54
N GLN A 86 -3.70 -3.92 17.18
CA GLN A 86 -2.56 -3.32 16.50
C GLN A 86 -2.76 -3.38 14.99
N GLN A 87 -2.73 -2.24 14.31
CA GLN A 87 -2.84 -2.20 12.85
C GLN A 87 -1.49 -2.56 12.22
N LEU A 88 -1.50 -3.61 11.41
CA LEU A 88 -0.36 -4.05 10.63
C LEU A 88 -0.72 -3.99 9.15
N PHE A 89 0.29 -3.76 8.32
CA PHE A 89 0.24 -4.16 6.92
C PHE A 89 1.39 -5.12 6.64
N ILE A 90 1.09 -6.16 5.87
CA ILE A 90 1.97 -7.29 5.58
C ILE A 90 2.23 -7.28 4.09
N THR A 91 3.50 -7.33 3.69
CA THR A 91 3.91 -7.37 2.29
C THR A 91 4.78 -8.59 2.00
N GLY A 92 4.66 -9.12 0.79
CA GLY A 92 5.57 -10.11 0.23
C GLY A 92 6.24 -9.56 -1.03
N GLY A 93 7.51 -9.86 -1.25
CA GLY A 93 8.26 -9.32 -2.40
C GLY A 93 9.24 -10.29 -3.06
N ASP A 94 9.86 -9.81 -4.14
CA ASP A 94 10.83 -10.57 -4.94
C ASP A 94 12.09 -10.96 -4.17
N ASP A 95 12.39 -10.23 -3.09
CA ASP A 95 13.48 -10.54 -2.15
C ASP A 95 13.20 -11.79 -1.31
N LYS A 96 12.07 -12.46 -1.54
CA LYS A 96 11.59 -13.66 -0.85
C LYS A 96 11.30 -13.43 0.63
N LEU A 97 11.14 -12.18 1.04
CA LEU A 97 10.78 -11.82 2.39
C LEU A 97 9.27 -11.53 2.48
N ILE A 98 8.71 -11.88 3.63
CA ILE A 98 7.45 -11.33 4.11
C ILE A 98 7.81 -10.31 5.18
N LYS A 99 7.25 -9.10 5.11
CA LYS A 99 7.50 -8.01 6.06
C LYS A 99 6.17 -7.57 6.65
N ALA A 100 6.06 -7.57 7.97
CA ALA A 100 4.89 -7.05 8.69
C ALA A 100 5.26 -5.75 9.40
N THR A 101 4.63 -4.65 9.02
CA THR A 101 4.93 -3.30 9.52
C THR A 101 3.77 -2.77 10.35
N GLU A 102 4.09 -2.12 11.48
CA GLU A 102 3.12 -1.45 12.33
C GLU A 102 2.72 -0.09 11.77
N GLN A 103 1.42 0.17 11.74
CA GLN A 103 0.86 1.48 11.39
C GLN A 103 0.57 2.26 12.67
N ASP A 104 1.55 3.04 13.16
CA ASP A 104 1.36 3.97 14.28
C ASP A 104 0.94 5.36 13.78
N TYR A 105 -0.10 5.94 14.37
CA TYR A 105 -0.70 7.21 13.93
C TYR A 105 0.16 8.45 14.26
N GLU A 106 1.14 8.32 15.17
CA GLU A 106 1.97 9.43 15.64
C GLU A 106 3.49 9.26 15.44
N LYS A 107 3.99 8.04 15.16
CA LYS A 107 5.40 7.78 14.89
C LYS A 107 5.61 6.61 13.94
N GLU A 108 6.57 6.76 13.03
CA GLU A 108 7.03 5.68 12.17
C GLU A 108 7.78 4.64 13.01
N LYS A 109 7.20 3.44 13.15
CA LYS A 109 7.91 2.26 13.65
C LYS A 109 7.85 1.16 12.61
N LEU A 110 8.88 1.11 11.78
CA LEU A 110 9.14 -0.05 10.92
C LEU A 110 9.59 -1.20 11.82
N VAL A 111 8.66 -2.05 12.23
CA VAL A 111 9.00 -3.38 12.72
C VAL A 111 9.18 -4.24 11.47
N ILE A 112 10.36 -4.82 11.27
CA ILE A 112 10.58 -5.80 10.19
C ILE A 112 10.47 -7.17 10.86
N VAL A 113 9.32 -7.82 10.72
CA VAL A 113 9.22 -9.25 11.07
C VAL A 113 9.75 -10.04 9.89
N THR A 114 11.00 -10.49 9.95
CA THR A 114 11.54 -11.47 8.99
C THR A 114 11.16 -12.87 9.46
N CYS A 115 10.36 -13.58 8.68
CA CYS A 115 10.22 -15.03 8.86
C CYS A 115 11.44 -15.69 8.20
N GLU A 116 12.43 -16.12 8.98
CA GLU A 116 13.43 -17.07 8.48
C GLU A 116 12.71 -18.41 8.27
N GLN A 117 12.73 -18.89 7.03
CA GLN A 117 12.21 -20.21 6.69
C GLN A 117 13.13 -21.25 7.36
N VAL A 118 12.67 -21.84 8.46
CA VAL A 118 13.40 -22.93 9.12
C VAL A 118 13.48 -24.09 8.14
N HIS A 119 14.70 -24.46 7.73
CA HIS A 119 15.00 -25.67 6.97
C HIS A 119 14.85 -26.92 7.85
#